data_AF-A0A2L0QUL2-F1
#
_entry.id   AF-A0A2L0QUL2-F1
#
_cell.length_a   1.000
_cell.length_b   1.000
_cell.length_c   1.000
_cell.angle_alpha   90.00
_cell.angle_beta   90.00
_cell.angle_gamma   90.00
#
_symmetry.space_group_name_H-M   'P 1'
#
loop_
_entity.id
_entity.type
_entity.pdbx_description
1 polymer ?
#
loop_
_entity_poly.entity_id
_entity_poly.type
_entity_poly.pdbx_seq_one_letter_code
_entity_poly.pdbx_strand_id
1 'polypeptide(L)'
;MFAEERQQKIAELVAGSGRVSVTLLAERFRITTETVRRDLAALENAGTVRRVHGGAVAADRFSTTEESVNERAIQRPDQKIRIAEAALALIPRNSAGSVLIDGGTTTEVLADMLSRRAAVEPSDPTGPRAELVAITHAVPIAGKLSSVPGIALEVLGGRVRGITQVAVGQATVEAAGKLRPDIAFIGTNGIHASFGLSTPDPEEAAVKAAFVHSARRIVVLADSSKLDTETLVQFASLKDLDTLITDSEPGAELAAALEEAGVDVVIA
;
A
#
# COMPACT_ATOMS: atom_id res chain seq x y z
N MET A 1 -22.17 2.20 -28.62
CA MET A 1 -22.24 3.19 -27.52
C MET A 1 -21.76 4.51 -28.06
N PHE A 2 -22.53 5.59 -27.88
CA PHE A 2 -22.14 6.93 -28.32
C PHE A 2 -20.96 7.45 -27.49
N ALA A 3 -20.20 8.42 -28.03
CA ALA A 3 -19.02 8.95 -27.36
C ALA A 3 -19.35 9.62 -26.02
N GLU A 4 -20.38 10.46 -25.98
CA GLU A 4 -20.82 11.15 -24.76
C GLU A 4 -21.28 10.17 -23.67
N GLU A 5 -22.11 9.18 -24.02
CA GLU A 5 -22.57 8.16 -23.06
C GLU A 5 -21.40 7.34 -22.49
N ARG A 6 -20.38 7.06 -23.32
CA ARG A 6 -19.16 6.39 -22.89
C ARG A 6 -18.31 7.27 -21.98
N GLN A 7 -18.14 8.54 -22.33
CA GLN A 7 -17.41 9.51 -21.53
C GLN A 7 -18.06 9.71 -20.16
N GLN A 8 -19.39 9.78 -20.09
CA GLN A 8 -20.14 9.80 -18.83
C GLN A 8 -19.82 8.58 -17.96
N LYS A 9 -19.89 7.37 -18.54
CA LYS A 9 -19.56 6.12 -17.83
C LYS A 9 -18.09 6.06 -17.42
N ILE A 10 -17.17 6.58 -18.23
CA ILE A 10 -15.75 6.69 -17.87
C ILE A 10 -15.59 7.63 -16.67
N ALA A 11 -16.24 8.80 -16.68
CA ALA A 11 -16.20 9.75 -15.57
C ALA A 11 -16.77 9.14 -14.28
N GLU A 12 -17.89 8.42 -14.35
CA GLU A 12 -18.46 7.68 -13.21
C GLU A 12 -17.50 6.62 -12.67
N LEU A 13 -16.84 5.86 -13.55
CA LEU A 13 -15.83 4.88 -13.17
C LEU A 13 -14.62 5.55 -12.51
N VAL A 14 -14.17 6.68 -13.05
CA VAL A 14 -13.06 7.47 -12.49
C VAL A 14 -13.44 8.05 -11.13
N ALA A 15 -14.66 8.55 -10.96
CA ALA A 15 -15.16 9.10 -9.71
C ALA A 15 -15.29 8.03 -8.62
N GLY A 16 -15.81 6.84 -8.96
CA GLY A 16 -16.00 5.73 -8.01
C GLY A 16 -14.73 4.95 -7.68
N SER A 17 -13.80 4.82 -8.63
CA SER A 17 -12.57 4.03 -8.47
C SER A 17 -11.35 4.90 -8.17
N GLY A 18 -11.47 6.22 -8.29
CA GLY A 18 -10.38 7.19 -8.13
C GLY A 18 -9.41 7.26 -9.30
N ARG A 19 -9.11 6.12 -9.93
CA ARG A 19 -8.23 5.96 -11.08
C ARG A 19 -8.74 4.85 -11.99
N VAL A 20 -8.49 5.01 -13.28
CA VAL A 20 -8.72 3.97 -14.29
C VAL A 20 -7.55 3.95 -15.27
N SER A 21 -7.17 2.76 -15.76
CA SER A 21 -6.16 2.62 -16.82
C SER A 21 -6.80 2.59 -18.21
N VAL A 22 -6.03 3.01 -19.21
CA VAL A 22 -6.42 2.97 -20.62
C VAL A 22 -6.71 1.54 -21.07
N THR A 23 -5.93 0.57 -20.60
CA THR A 23 -6.10 -0.86 -20.90
C THR A 23 -7.41 -1.40 -20.33
N LEU A 24 -7.70 -1.11 -19.06
CA LEU A 24 -8.96 -1.51 -18.42
C LEU A 24 -10.16 -0.94 -19.17
N LEU A 25 -10.12 0.35 -19.54
CA LEU A 25 -11.21 0.99 -20.27
C LEU A 25 -11.35 0.41 -21.69
N ALA A 26 -10.24 0.12 -22.37
CA ALA A 26 -10.24 -0.48 -23.70
C ALA A 26 -10.90 -1.86 -23.67
N GLU A 27 -10.55 -2.70 -22.69
CA GLU A 27 -11.17 -4.02 -22.50
C GLU A 27 -12.64 -3.91 -22.11
N ARG A 28 -12.96 -3.09 -21.10
CA ARG A 28 -14.32 -2.95 -20.55
C ARG A 28 -15.31 -2.44 -21.59
N PHE A 29 -14.92 -1.46 -22.39
CA PHE A 29 -15.77 -0.87 -23.43
C PHE A 29 -15.58 -1.53 -24.80
N ARG A 30 -14.66 -2.49 -24.94
CA ARG A 30 -14.28 -3.18 -26.18
C ARG A 30 -13.92 -2.20 -27.30
N ILE A 31 -13.04 -1.24 -26.99
CA ILE A 31 -12.57 -0.20 -27.91
C ILE A 31 -11.05 -0.14 -27.95
N THR A 32 -10.49 0.58 -28.92
CA THR A 32 -9.04 0.77 -29.00
C THR A 32 -8.54 1.72 -27.91
N THR A 33 -7.29 1.53 -27.49
CA THR A 33 -6.59 2.44 -26.58
C THR A 33 -6.56 3.88 -27.11
N GLU A 34 -6.46 4.06 -28.43
CA GLU A 34 -6.56 5.38 -29.10
C GLU A 34 -7.93 6.05 -28.88
N THR A 35 -9.01 5.27 -28.89
CA THR A 35 -10.35 5.79 -28.64
C THR A 35 -10.49 6.22 -27.18
N VAL A 36 -9.99 5.41 -26.25
CA VAL A 36 -9.95 5.75 -24.82
C VAL A 36 -9.12 7.02 -24.60
N ARG A 37 -7.94 7.14 -25.22
CA ARG A 37 -7.09 8.35 -25.10
C ARG A 37 -7.81 9.61 -25.58
N ARG A 38 -8.60 9.53 -26.67
CA ARG A 38 -9.45 10.64 -27.11
C ARG A 38 -10.55 10.99 -26.11
N ASP A 39 -11.25 9.99 -25.57
CA ASP A 39 -12.30 10.22 -24.59
C ASP A 39 -11.75 10.85 -23.30
N LEU A 40 -10.60 10.36 -22.82
CA LEU A 40 -9.91 10.93 -21.66
C LEU A 40 -9.41 12.35 -21.93
N ALA A 41 -8.95 12.66 -23.15
CA ALA A 41 -8.56 14.02 -23.52
C ALA A 41 -9.78 14.96 -23.53
N ALA A 42 -10.93 14.49 -24.00
CA ALA A 42 -12.17 15.26 -23.97
C ALA A 42 -12.64 15.53 -22.53
N LEU A 43 -12.62 14.50 -21.67
CA LEU A 43 -12.99 14.62 -20.26
C LEU A 43 -12.01 15.50 -19.46
N GLU A 44 -10.72 15.49 -19.79
CA GLU A 44 -9.73 16.39 -19.19
C GLU A 44 -9.94 17.84 -19.62
N ASN A 45 -10.19 18.09 -20.90
CA ASN A 45 -10.55 19.42 -21.38
C ASN A 45 -11.84 19.95 -20.72
N ALA A 46 -12.75 19.05 -20.35
CA ALA A 46 -13.97 19.36 -19.60
C ALA A 46 -13.76 19.46 -18.07
N GLY A 47 -12.54 19.27 -17.58
CA GLY A 47 -12.21 19.32 -16.15
C GLY A 47 -12.86 18.22 -15.32
N THR A 48 -13.31 17.13 -15.92
CA THR A 48 -13.99 16.02 -15.22
C THR A 48 -13.00 14.97 -14.71
N VAL A 49 -11.88 14.80 -15.43
CA VAL A 49 -10.79 13.90 -15.06
C VAL A 49 -9.46 14.59 -15.28
N ARG A 50 -8.39 14.14 -14.63
CA ARG A 50 -7.01 14.49 -14.94
C ARG A 50 -6.32 13.29 -15.58
N ARG A 51 -5.69 13.45 -16.73
CA ARG A 51 -4.93 12.35 -17.34
C ARG A 51 -3.63 12.12 -16.56
N VAL A 52 -3.26 10.86 -16.43
CA VAL A 52 -2.00 10.40 -15.84
C VAL A 52 -1.36 9.40 -16.80
N HIS A 53 -0.12 8.98 -16.52
CA HIS A 53 0.52 7.99 -17.37
C HIS A 53 -0.32 6.71 -17.41
N GLY A 54 -0.70 6.29 -18.62
CA GLY A 54 -1.50 5.09 -18.86
C GLY A 54 -2.96 5.14 -18.39
N GLY A 55 -3.53 6.29 -18.02
CA GLY A 55 -4.89 6.34 -17.46
C GLY A 55 -5.46 7.74 -17.19
N ALA A 56 -6.46 7.80 -16.32
CA ALA A 56 -7.01 9.05 -15.79
C ALA A 56 -7.45 8.88 -14.32
N VAL A 57 -7.42 9.98 -13.58
CA VAL A 57 -7.87 10.13 -12.20
C VAL A 57 -8.97 11.18 -12.11
N ALA A 58 -9.75 11.20 -11.03
CA ALA A 58 -10.79 12.21 -10.86
C ALA A 58 -10.18 13.62 -10.80
N ALA A 59 -10.79 14.59 -11.48
CA ALA A 59 -10.27 15.97 -11.50
C ALA A 59 -10.28 16.61 -10.11
N ASP A 60 -11.27 16.27 -9.28
CA ASP A 60 -11.50 16.86 -7.95
C ASP A 60 -11.04 15.98 -6.77
N ARG A 61 -10.12 15.02 -6.99
CA ARG A 61 -9.45 14.40 -5.84
C ARG A 61 -8.40 15.36 -5.30
N PHE A 62 -8.83 16.23 -4.38
CA PHE A 62 -7.92 16.95 -3.50
C PHE A 62 -6.91 15.94 -2.91
N SER A 63 -5.65 16.34 -2.78
CA SER A 63 -4.58 15.48 -2.27
C SER A 63 -4.80 15.01 -0.82
N THR A 64 -5.77 15.64 -0.13
CA THR A 64 -6.28 15.29 1.21
C THR A 64 -7.45 14.31 1.20
N THR A 65 -8.08 14.05 0.04
CA THR A 65 -9.22 13.13 -0.04
C THR A 65 -8.73 11.71 0.20
N GLU A 66 -9.19 11.12 1.30
CA GLU A 66 -8.80 9.81 1.78
C GLU A 66 -10.01 8.87 1.79
N GLU A 67 -9.83 7.66 1.29
CA GLU A 67 -10.82 6.57 1.39
C GLU A 67 -10.63 5.83 2.70
N SER A 68 -11.74 5.44 3.32
CA SER A 68 -11.68 4.62 4.54
C SER A 68 -11.02 3.27 4.28
N VAL A 69 -10.44 2.69 5.33
CA VAL A 69 -9.85 1.35 5.28
C VAL A 69 -10.88 0.31 4.83
N ASN A 70 -12.15 0.46 5.22
CA ASN A 70 -13.24 -0.44 4.82
C ASN A 70 -13.56 -0.35 3.32
N GLU A 71 -13.64 0.87 2.76
CA GLU A 71 -13.83 1.05 1.33
C GLU A 71 -12.65 0.51 0.53
N ARG A 72 -11.42 0.79 1.00
CA ARG A 72 -10.22 0.24 0.37
C ARG A 72 -10.18 -1.28 0.48
N ALA A 73 -10.72 -1.91 1.51
CA ALA A 73 -10.57 -3.35 1.76
C ALA A 73 -11.15 -4.20 0.63
N ILE A 74 -12.28 -3.77 0.05
CA ILE A 74 -12.98 -4.49 -1.02
C ILE A 74 -12.44 -4.21 -2.43
N GLN A 75 -11.54 -3.24 -2.59
CA GLN A 75 -10.92 -2.93 -3.88
C GLN A 75 -9.76 -3.88 -4.18
N ARG A 76 -9.58 -4.31 -5.43
CA ARG A 76 -8.39 -5.06 -5.88
C ARG A 76 -7.95 -6.23 -4.98
N PRO A 77 -8.87 -7.11 -4.52
CA PRO A 77 -8.55 -8.15 -3.54
C PRO A 77 -7.47 -9.13 -4.05
N ASP A 78 -7.54 -9.53 -5.32
CA ASP A 78 -6.60 -10.48 -5.92
C ASP A 78 -5.17 -9.91 -5.94
N GLN A 79 -5.01 -8.62 -6.22
CA GLN A 79 -3.71 -7.94 -6.19
C GLN A 79 -3.13 -7.95 -4.78
N LYS A 80 -3.95 -7.66 -3.77
CA LYS A 80 -3.51 -7.66 -2.36
C LYS A 80 -3.07 -9.04 -1.90
N ILE A 81 -3.79 -10.08 -2.31
CA ILE A 81 -3.45 -11.47 -2.01
C ILE A 81 -2.06 -11.78 -2.56
N ARG A 82 -1.83 -11.55 -3.86
CA ARG A 82 -0.52 -11.84 -4.47
C ARG A 82 0.62 -11.06 -3.85
N ILE A 83 0.42 -9.75 -3.62
CA ILE A 83 1.41 -8.90 -2.95
C ILE A 83 1.70 -9.39 -1.52
N ALA A 84 0.67 -9.76 -0.77
CA ALA A 84 0.81 -10.28 0.59
C ALA A 84 1.50 -11.66 0.62
N GLU A 85 1.27 -12.54 -0.36
CA GLU A 85 1.96 -13.82 -0.49
C GLU A 85 3.47 -13.62 -0.72
N ALA A 86 3.84 -12.72 -1.64
CA ALA A 86 5.24 -12.37 -1.88
C ALA A 86 5.89 -11.75 -0.62
N ALA A 87 5.17 -10.89 0.09
CA ALA A 87 5.64 -10.30 1.35
C ALA A 87 5.84 -11.36 2.45
N LEU A 88 4.91 -12.31 2.58
CA LEU A 88 4.97 -13.39 3.57
C LEU A 88 6.18 -14.29 3.36
N ALA A 89 6.59 -14.50 2.10
CA ALA A 89 7.78 -15.28 1.76
C ALA A 89 9.10 -14.64 2.27
N LEU A 90 9.11 -13.33 2.52
CA LEU A 90 10.25 -12.63 3.11
C LEU A 90 10.38 -12.83 4.62
N ILE A 91 9.30 -13.27 5.29
CA ILE A 91 9.32 -13.51 6.74
C ILE A 91 9.89 -14.92 6.98
N PRO A 92 11.02 -15.05 7.69
CA PRO A 92 11.64 -16.34 7.96
C PRO A 92 10.68 -17.37 8.56
N ARG A 93 10.87 -18.64 8.18
CA ARG A 93 10.17 -19.78 8.77
C ARG A 93 10.96 -20.28 9.97
N ASN A 94 10.29 -20.54 11.08
CA ASN A 94 10.85 -21.21 12.26
C ASN A 94 12.10 -20.53 12.86
N SER A 95 12.23 -19.21 12.75
CA SER A 95 13.31 -18.46 13.39
C SER A 95 12.76 -17.24 14.15
N ALA A 96 13.49 -16.84 15.18
CA ALA A 96 13.22 -15.58 15.87
C ALA A 96 13.46 -14.41 14.92
N GLY A 97 12.67 -13.36 15.06
CA GLY A 97 12.79 -12.14 14.27
C GLY A 97 11.74 -11.13 14.68
N SER A 98 11.85 -9.93 14.14
CA SER A 98 10.91 -8.84 14.40
C SER A 98 10.40 -8.25 13.10
N VAL A 99 9.07 -8.21 12.96
CA VAL A 99 8.39 -7.59 11.82
C VAL A 99 7.52 -6.45 12.30
N LEU A 100 7.61 -5.31 11.63
CA LEU A 100 6.67 -4.22 11.79
C LEU A 100 5.67 -4.27 10.63
N ILE A 101 4.38 -4.25 10.95
CA ILE A 101 3.31 -4.24 9.95
C ILE A 101 2.51 -2.95 10.11
N ASP A 102 2.66 -2.08 9.13
CA ASP A 102 1.94 -0.82 9.00
C ASP A 102 0.43 -1.03 8.75
N GLY A 103 -0.36 0.01 8.94
CA GLY A 103 -1.79 -0.01 8.64
C GLY A 103 -2.06 0.14 7.14
N GLY A 104 -3.02 -0.65 6.66
CA GLY A 104 -3.36 -0.70 5.26
C GLY A 104 -4.07 -1.99 4.92
N THR A 105 -4.84 -1.97 3.84
CA THR A 105 -5.66 -3.13 3.47
C THR A 105 -4.80 -4.26 2.89
N THR A 106 -3.70 -3.94 2.19
CA THR A 106 -2.73 -4.94 1.72
C THR A 106 -1.91 -5.54 2.87
N THR A 107 -1.44 -4.71 3.81
CA THR A 107 -0.68 -5.17 4.98
C THR A 107 -1.57 -5.97 5.94
N GLU A 108 -2.87 -5.68 6.00
CA GLU A 108 -3.83 -6.50 6.74
C GLU A 108 -4.01 -7.89 6.12
N VAL A 109 -3.99 -8.03 4.78
CA VAL A 109 -3.97 -9.36 4.13
C VAL A 109 -2.71 -10.13 4.51
N LEU A 110 -1.55 -9.47 4.54
CA LEU A 110 -0.31 -10.09 5.03
C LEU A 110 -0.45 -10.58 6.48
N ALA A 111 -1.01 -9.76 7.38
CA ALA A 111 -1.23 -10.15 8.77
C ALA A 111 -2.19 -11.36 8.89
N ASP A 112 -3.24 -11.40 8.07
CA ASP A 112 -4.17 -12.54 8.02
C ASP A 112 -3.48 -13.83 7.57
N MET A 113 -2.66 -13.75 6.53
CA MET A 113 -1.88 -14.90 6.05
C MET A 113 -0.81 -15.34 7.06
N LEU A 114 -0.15 -14.39 7.73
CA LEU A 114 0.81 -14.67 8.79
C LEU A 114 0.15 -15.42 9.96
N SER A 115 -1.04 -14.97 10.38
CA SER A 115 -1.85 -15.64 11.40
C SER A 115 -2.16 -17.10 11.03
N ARG A 116 -2.62 -17.33 9.80
CA ARG A 116 -2.91 -18.68 9.29
C ARG A 116 -1.67 -19.56 9.23
N ARG A 117 -0.52 -19.02 8.77
CA ARG A 117 0.75 -19.75 8.70
C ARG A 117 1.21 -20.20 10.08
N ALA A 118 1.20 -19.29 11.06
CA ALA A 118 1.59 -19.58 12.44
C ALA A 118 0.68 -20.62 13.12
N ALA A 119 -0.60 -20.67 12.75
CA ALA A 119 -1.54 -21.66 13.30
C ALA A 119 -1.31 -23.10 12.80
N VAL A 120 -0.78 -23.28 11.59
CA VAL A 120 -0.62 -24.60 10.92
C VAL A 120 0.81 -25.14 11.00
N GLU A 121 1.79 -24.27 11.21
CA GLU A 121 3.19 -24.65 11.42
C GLU A 121 3.54 -24.51 12.91
N PRO A 122 3.03 -25.40 13.79
CA PRO A 122 3.41 -25.36 15.19
C PRO A 122 4.92 -25.58 15.26
N SER A 123 5.60 -24.63 15.88
CA SER A 123 7.01 -24.72 16.23
C SER A 123 7.31 -26.09 16.86
N ASP A 124 8.37 -26.75 16.37
CA ASP A 124 8.86 -28.05 16.84
C ASP A 124 8.75 -28.16 18.37
N PRO A 125 7.97 -29.14 18.91
CA PRO A 125 7.77 -29.29 20.35
C PRO A 125 9.05 -29.63 21.12
N THR A 126 10.15 -29.91 20.42
CA THR A 126 11.44 -30.32 20.99
C THR A 126 12.54 -29.25 20.92
N GLY A 127 12.30 -28.11 20.24
CA GLY A 127 13.24 -27.00 20.11
C GLY A 127 12.89 -25.76 20.96
N PRO A 128 13.84 -24.83 21.20
CA PRO A 128 13.53 -23.57 21.86
C PRO A 128 12.50 -22.77 21.03
N ARG A 129 11.39 -22.38 21.67
CA ARG A 129 10.34 -21.53 21.07
C ARG A 129 10.92 -20.18 20.64
N ALA A 130 11.24 -20.05 19.36
CA ALA A 130 11.59 -18.77 18.78
C ALA A 130 10.29 -18.05 18.39
N GLU A 131 9.84 -17.11 19.21
CA GLU A 131 8.65 -16.29 18.92
C GLU A 131 8.99 -15.19 17.90
N LEU A 132 8.09 -14.99 16.93
CA LEU A 132 8.16 -13.85 16.02
C LEU A 132 7.57 -12.63 16.75
N VAL A 133 8.34 -11.55 16.86
CA VAL A 133 7.82 -10.29 17.39
C VAL A 133 7.11 -9.55 16.26
N ALA A 134 5.79 -9.39 16.37
CA ALA A 134 5.01 -8.58 15.44
C ALA A 134 4.71 -7.23 16.09
N ILE A 135 5.08 -6.13 15.43
CA ILE A 135 4.83 -4.77 15.88
C ILE A 135 3.79 -4.16 14.95
N THR A 136 2.74 -3.56 15.49
CA THR A 136 1.77 -2.80 14.69
C THR A 136 1.18 -1.65 15.47
N HIS A 137 0.63 -0.69 14.76
CA HIS A 137 -0.17 0.41 15.33
C HIS A 137 -1.61 0.37 14.77
N ALA A 138 -1.93 -0.63 13.95
CA ALA A 138 -3.23 -0.78 13.31
C ALA A 138 -4.14 -1.70 14.13
N VAL A 139 -5.32 -1.21 14.49
CA VAL A 139 -6.29 -1.95 15.31
C VAL A 139 -6.75 -3.26 14.64
N PRO A 140 -7.06 -3.30 13.32
CA PRO A 140 -7.46 -4.55 12.67
C PRO A 140 -6.37 -5.62 12.70
N ILE A 141 -5.12 -5.23 12.49
CA ILE A 141 -3.96 -6.12 12.50
C ILE A 141 -3.70 -6.64 13.92
N ALA A 142 -3.77 -5.77 14.93
CA ALA A 142 -3.63 -6.17 16.32
C ALA A 142 -4.68 -7.23 16.70
N GLY A 143 -5.94 -7.03 16.29
CA GLY A 143 -7.01 -8.01 16.50
C GLY A 143 -6.69 -9.39 15.92
N LYS A 144 -6.20 -9.44 14.66
CA LYS A 144 -5.86 -10.69 13.95
C LYS A 144 -4.69 -11.47 14.58
N LEU A 145 -3.74 -10.76 15.18
CA LEU A 145 -2.49 -11.36 15.68
C LEU A 145 -2.51 -11.63 17.20
N SER A 146 -3.38 -10.95 17.96
CA SER A 146 -3.38 -10.97 19.43
C SER A 146 -3.49 -12.35 20.10
N SER A 147 -4.14 -13.30 19.44
CA SER A 147 -4.35 -14.66 19.96
C SER A 147 -3.59 -15.73 19.18
N VAL A 148 -2.64 -15.34 18.33
CA VAL A 148 -1.91 -16.27 17.46
C VAL A 148 -0.73 -16.88 18.22
N PRO A 149 -0.68 -18.21 18.42
CA PRO A 149 0.46 -18.85 19.05
C PRO A 149 1.76 -18.60 18.26
N GLY A 150 2.86 -18.37 18.97
CA GLY A 150 4.17 -18.12 18.36
C GLY A 150 4.40 -16.69 17.87
N ILE A 151 3.42 -15.80 18.03
CA ILE A 151 3.55 -14.36 17.78
C ILE A 151 3.53 -13.59 19.10
N ALA A 152 4.62 -12.89 19.40
CA ALA A 152 4.66 -11.88 20.45
C ALA A 152 4.23 -10.54 19.84
N LEU A 153 3.01 -10.10 20.14
CA LEU A 153 2.44 -8.88 19.55
C LEU A 153 2.74 -7.64 20.42
N GLU A 154 3.43 -6.66 19.84
CA GLU A 154 3.60 -5.31 20.39
C GLU A 154 2.67 -4.35 19.64
N VAL A 155 1.83 -3.62 20.38
CA VAL A 155 0.90 -2.63 19.80
C VAL A 155 1.33 -1.23 20.18
N LEU A 156 1.70 -0.42 19.19
CA LEU A 156 2.05 0.98 19.40
C LEU A 156 0.78 1.79 19.60
N GLY A 157 0.63 2.35 20.80
CA GLY A 157 -0.51 3.18 21.18
C GLY A 157 -0.46 4.59 20.59
N GLY A 158 -1.57 5.32 20.72
CA GLY A 158 -1.75 6.66 20.19
C GLY A 158 -3.23 7.00 20.02
N ARG A 159 -3.53 8.16 19.43
CA ARG A 159 -4.91 8.49 19.06
C ARG A 159 -5.27 7.72 17.79
N VAL A 160 -6.31 6.90 17.83
CA VAL A 160 -6.73 6.14 16.64
C VAL A 160 -7.48 7.04 15.66
N ARG A 161 -7.02 7.10 14.41
CA ARG A 161 -7.77 7.70 13.29
C ARG A 161 -8.88 6.74 12.89
N GLY A 162 -10.14 7.18 12.96
CA GLY A 162 -11.28 6.32 12.62
C GLY A 162 -11.33 5.87 11.16
N ILE A 163 -10.84 6.71 10.25
CA ILE A 163 -10.89 6.47 8.79
C ILE A 163 -9.97 5.32 8.35
N THR A 164 -8.77 5.24 8.92
CA THR A 164 -7.75 4.23 8.60
C THR A 164 -7.53 3.19 9.69
N GLN A 165 -8.12 3.42 10.86
CA GLN A 165 -8.05 2.54 12.05
C GLN A 165 -6.63 2.31 12.57
N VAL A 166 -5.78 3.34 12.43
CA VAL A 166 -4.39 3.34 12.91
C VAL A 166 -4.18 4.33 14.04
N ALA A 167 -3.33 3.97 15.01
CA ALA A 167 -2.89 4.87 16.07
C ALA A 167 -1.85 5.88 15.54
N VAL A 168 -2.08 7.17 15.77
CA VAL A 168 -1.17 8.25 15.36
C VAL A 168 -0.84 9.19 16.52
N GLY A 169 0.05 10.13 16.22
CA GLY A 169 0.47 11.19 17.14
C GLY A 169 1.88 10.96 17.69
N GLN A 170 2.35 11.93 18.44
CA GLN A 170 3.73 11.98 18.92
C GLN A 170 4.13 10.74 19.73
N ALA A 171 3.25 10.22 20.58
CA ALA A 171 3.52 9.01 21.37
C ALA A 171 3.82 7.79 20.48
N THR A 172 3.07 7.63 19.37
CA THR A 172 3.29 6.55 18.42
C THR A 172 4.62 6.71 17.69
N VAL A 173 4.94 7.94 17.25
CA VAL A 173 6.20 8.28 16.58
C VAL A 173 7.41 7.99 17.48
N GLU A 174 7.35 8.41 18.74
CA GLU A 174 8.43 8.17 19.71
C GLU A 174 8.59 6.70 20.06
N ALA A 175 7.49 5.94 20.15
CA ALA A 175 7.54 4.51 20.38
C ALA A 175 8.17 3.79 19.18
N ALA A 176 7.75 4.13 17.95
CA ALA A 176 8.32 3.61 16.71
C ALA A 176 9.84 3.86 16.63
N GLY A 177 10.29 5.08 16.93
CA GLY A 177 11.71 5.45 16.88
C GLY A 177 12.61 4.75 17.90
N LYS A 178 12.04 4.12 18.94
CA LYS A 178 12.78 3.35 19.95
C LYS A 178 12.95 1.88 19.58
N LEU A 179 12.33 1.45 18.48
CA LEU A 179 12.38 0.09 17.99
C LEU A 179 13.38 -0.03 16.84
N ARG A 180 13.81 -1.26 16.57
CA ARG A 180 14.64 -1.59 15.41
C ARG A 180 14.18 -2.93 14.81
N PRO A 181 13.00 -2.98 14.17
CA PRO A 181 12.49 -4.21 13.57
C PRO A 181 13.41 -4.67 12.42
N ASP A 182 13.45 -5.97 12.18
CA ASP A 182 14.26 -6.55 11.10
C ASP A 182 13.67 -6.23 9.73
N ILE A 183 12.34 -6.30 9.62
CA ILE A 183 11.62 -5.93 8.40
C ILE A 183 10.42 -5.06 8.78
N ALA A 184 10.23 -3.94 8.09
CA ALA A 184 8.98 -3.18 8.14
C ALA A 184 8.23 -3.32 6.81
N PHE A 185 6.98 -3.81 6.88
CA PHE A 185 6.04 -3.86 5.78
C PHE A 185 5.17 -2.61 5.82
N ILE A 186 5.37 -1.72 4.85
CA ILE A 186 4.77 -0.38 4.79
C ILE A 186 3.74 -0.31 3.67
N GLY A 187 2.55 0.21 3.96
CA GLY A 187 1.56 0.58 2.96
C GLY A 187 1.70 2.05 2.56
N THR A 188 1.27 2.40 1.35
CA THR A 188 1.33 3.78 0.85
C THR A 188 0.09 4.15 0.03
N ASN A 189 -0.15 5.45 -0.14
CA ASN A 189 -1.22 5.98 -0.98
C ASN A 189 -0.69 6.46 -2.34
N GLY A 190 0.60 6.75 -2.43
CA GLY A 190 1.27 7.15 -3.67
C GLY A 190 2.75 6.79 -3.67
N ILE A 191 3.26 6.42 -4.84
CA ILE A 191 4.67 6.26 -5.17
C ILE A 191 4.90 7.03 -6.47
N HIS A 192 5.81 8.01 -6.43
CA HIS A 192 6.12 8.83 -7.59
C HIS A 192 7.64 8.98 -7.76
N ALA A 193 8.10 9.06 -9.02
CA ALA A 193 9.51 9.02 -9.37
C ALA A 193 10.34 10.11 -8.68
N SER A 194 9.81 11.34 -8.60
CA SER A 194 10.49 12.48 -7.99
C SER A 194 10.06 12.76 -6.55
N PHE A 195 8.78 12.50 -6.22
CA PHE A 195 8.21 12.82 -4.92
C PHE A 195 8.31 11.68 -3.90
N GLY A 196 8.63 10.46 -4.33
CA GLY A 196 8.73 9.31 -3.41
C GLY A 196 7.37 8.85 -2.89
N LEU A 197 7.31 8.50 -1.62
CA LEU A 197 6.14 7.90 -0.98
C LEU A 197 5.35 8.95 -0.22
N SER A 198 4.02 8.89 -0.37
CA SER A 198 3.12 9.87 0.23
C SER A 198 1.84 9.27 0.80
N THR A 199 1.29 9.96 1.79
CA THR A 199 -0.06 9.72 2.33
C THR A 199 -0.82 11.05 2.47
N PRO A 200 -2.18 11.07 2.42
CA PRO A 200 -2.96 12.30 2.55
C PRO A 200 -2.83 13.03 3.90
N ASP A 201 -2.51 12.31 4.96
CA ASP A 201 -2.57 12.81 6.33
C ASP A 201 -1.17 13.00 6.96
N PRO A 202 -0.86 14.18 7.53
CA PRO A 202 0.46 14.46 8.10
C PRO A 202 0.80 13.65 9.36
N GLU A 203 -0.18 13.25 10.17
CA GLU A 203 0.09 12.44 11.35
C GLU A 203 0.42 11.00 10.97
N GLU A 204 -0.26 10.45 9.95
CA GLU A 204 0.14 9.17 9.37
C GLU A 204 1.50 9.24 8.71
N ALA A 205 1.77 10.32 7.96
CA ALA A 205 3.07 10.53 7.34
C ALA A 205 4.19 10.52 8.39
N ALA A 206 3.98 11.18 9.53
CA ALA A 206 4.96 11.20 10.62
C ALA A 206 5.23 9.80 11.20
N VAL A 207 4.19 8.98 11.40
CA VAL A 207 4.33 7.61 11.90
C VAL A 207 5.02 6.71 10.87
N LYS A 208 4.62 6.78 9.60
CA LYS A 208 5.24 6.02 8.50
C LYS A 208 6.71 6.39 8.32
N ALA A 209 7.04 7.69 8.38
CA ALA A 209 8.42 8.15 8.36
C ALA A 209 9.22 7.55 9.53
N ALA A 210 8.66 7.50 10.74
CA ALA A 210 9.34 6.87 11.88
C ALA A 210 9.59 5.37 11.65
N PHE A 211 8.64 4.64 11.05
CA PHE A 211 8.85 3.24 10.68
C PHE A 211 9.98 3.07 9.68
N VAL A 212 9.97 3.87 8.61
CA VAL A 212 10.99 3.86 7.55
C VAL A 212 12.39 4.09 8.14
N HIS A 213 12.56 5.03 9.06
CA HIS A 213 13.88 5.30 9.66
C HIS A 213 14.31 4.27 10.72
N SER A 214 13.36 3.53 11.31
CA SER A 214 13.63 2.62 12.43
C SER A 214 14.01 1.20 12.01
N ALA A 215 13.51 0.68 10.89
CA ALA A 215 13.72 -0.72 10.54
C ALA A 215 15.12 -0.98 9.95
N ARG A 216 15.53 -2.25 9.89
CA ARG A 216 16.73 -2.68 9.13
C ARG A 216 16.45 -2.84 7.64
N ARG A 217 15.23 -3.26 7.29
CA ARG A 217 14.78 -3.45 5.92
C ARG A 217 13.37 -2.89 5.72
N ILE A 218 13.17 -2.09 4.68
CA ILE A 218 11.92 -1.46 4.30
C ILE A 218 11.34 -2.14 3.06
N VAL A 219 10.18 -2.76 3.25
CA VAL A 219 9.42 -3.44 2.20
C VAL A 219 8.08 -2.75 2.02
N VAL A 220 7.86 -2.14 0.87
CA VAL A 220 6.62 -1.44 0.55
C VAL A 220 5.68 -2.35 -0.20
N LEU A 221 4.43 -2.41 0.26
CA LEU A 221 3.36 -3.20 -0.34
C LEU A 221 2.36 -2.25 -1.01
N ALA A 222 2.33 -2.24 -2.34
CA ALA A 222 1.49 -1.31 -3.08
C ALA A 222 0.97 -1.92 -4.38
N ASP A 223 -0.34 -1.92 -4.58
CA ASP A 223 -0.90 -2.23 -5.89
C ASP A 223 -0.66 -1.07 -6.88
N SER A 224 -0.78 -1.36 -8.17
CA SER A 224 -0.39 -0.48 -9.25
C SER A 224 -1.23 0.80 -9.37
N SER A 225 -2.33 0.91 -8.61
CA SER A 225 -3.10 2.15 -8.51
C SER A 225 -2.34 3.22 -7.73
N LYS A 226 -1.36 2.82 -6.91
CA LYS A 226 -0.52 3.71 -6.10
C LYS A 226 0.72 4.19 -6.85
N LEU A 227 1.08 3.54 -7.96
CA LEU A 227 2.21 3.93 -8.79
C LEU A 227 1.89 5.20 -9.59
N ASP A 228 2.92 5.99 -9.88
CA ASP A 228 2.83 7.29 -10.56
C ASP A 228 1.75 8.20 -9.95
N THR A 229 1.64 8.17 -8.61
CA THR A 229 0.61 8.89 -7.85
C THR A 229 1.23 9.61 -6.67
N GLU A 230 0.72 10.81 -6.39
CA GLU A 230 1.12 11.63 -5.26
C GLU A 230 -0.10 11.95 -4.40
N THR A 231 0.12 12.06 -3.10
CA THR A 231 -0.83 12.59 -2.12
C THR A 231 -0.17 13.68 -1.30
N LEU A 232 -0.91 14.31 -0.38
CA LEU A 232 -0.51 15.59 0.20
C LEU A 232 0.88 15.59 0.86
N VAL A 233 1.22 14.56 1.63
CA VAL A 233 2.40 14.58 2.52
C VAL A 233 3.36 13.46 2.15
N GLN A 234 4.58 13.83 1.76
CA GLN A 234 5.68 12.89 1.59
C GLN A 234 6.13 12.37 2.96
N PHE A 235 6.38 11.06 3.07
CA PHE A 235 6.93 10.45 4.29
C PHE A 235 8.25 9.70 4.07
N ALA A 236 8.61 9.38 2.83
CA ALA A 236 9.88 8.75 2.48
C ALA A 236 10.26 9.05 1.02
N SER A 237 11.57 9.07 0.74
CA SER A 237 12.11 9.05 -0.61
C SER A 237 12.25 7.61 -1.13
N LEU A 238 12.47 7.43 -2.43
CA LEU A 238 12.73 6.10 -2.99
C LEU A 238 14.02 5.47 -2.45
N LYS A 239 15.00 6.29 -2.02
CA LYS A 239 16.28 5.81 -1.48
C LYS A 239 16.17 5.22 -0.08
N ASP A 240 15.03 5.43 0.59
CA ASP A 240 14.76 4.88 1.91
C ASP A 240 14.13 3.47 1.84
N LEU A 241 13.90 2.94 0.63
CA LEU A 241 13.27 1.63 0.40
C LEU A 241 14.34 0.60 0.02
N ASP A 242 14.17 -0.63 0.52
CA ASP A 242 14.94 -1.77 0.03
C ASP A 242 14.15 -2.57 -1.02
N THR A 243 12.83 -2.67 -0.86
CA THR A 243 12.00 -3.52 -1.74
C THR A 243 10.62 -2.90 -1.97
N LEU A 244 10.15 -2.91 -3.21
CA LEU A 244 8.77 -2.64 -3.60
C LEU A 244 8.12 -3.94 -4.12
N ILE A 245 7.02 -4.35 -3.50
CA ILE A 245 6.19 -5.46 -3.98
C ILE A 245 4.90 -4.90 -4.58
N THR A 246 4.68 -5.16 -5.86
CA THR A 246 3.54 -4.64 -6.62
C THR A 246 2.98 -5.65 -7.61
N ASP A 247 1.78 -5.41 -8.15
CA ASP A 247 1.07 -6.35 -9.04
C ASP A 247 1.31 -6.13 -10.54
N SER A 248 2.05 -5.07 -10.91
CA SER A 248 2.43 -4.78 -12.30
C SER A 248 3.70 -3.95 -12.37
N GLU A 249 4.40 -4.03 -13.50
CA GLU A 249 5.59 -3.21 -13.75
C GLU A 249 5.30 -1.70 -13.59
N PRO A 250 6.18 -0.93 -12.91
CA PRO A 250 6.10 0.53 -12.88
C PRO A 250 6.27 1.15 -14.28
N GLY A 251 5.73 2.36 -14.48
CA GLY A 251 6.03 3.15 -15.67
C GLY A 251 7.52 3.44 -15.81
N ALA A 252 8.00 3.67 -17.04
CA ALA A 252 9.43 3.79 -17.35
C ALA A 252 10.19 4.80 -16.46
N GLU A 253 9.57 5.94 -16.14
CA GLU A 253 10.17 6.96 -15.29
C GLU A 253 10.32 6.49 -13.83
N LEU A 254 9.26 5.92 -13.26
CA LEU A 254 9.31 5.36 -11.91
C LEU A 254 10.23 4.15 -11.82
N ALA A 255 10.25 3.28 -12.83
CA ALA A 255 11.16 2.14 -12.90
C ALA A 255 12.63 2.58 -12.88
N ALA A 256 12.99 3.57 -13.70
CA ALA A 256 14.35 4.13 -13.72
C ALA A 256 14.73 4.77 -12.37
N ALA A 257 13.80 5.49 -11.73
CA ALA A 257 14.04 6.11 -10.43
C ALA A 257 14.19 5.09 -9.29
N LEU A 258 13.43 3.98 -9.32
CA LEU A 258 13.57 2.86 -8.39
C LEU A 258 14.91 2.15 -8.57
N GLU A 259 15.34 1.92 -9.81
CA GLU A 259 16.64 1.34 -10.13
C GLU A 259 17.80 2.23 -9.66
N GLU A 260 17.73 3.55 -9.93
CA GLU A 260 18.73 4.51 -9.46
C GLU A 260 18.81 4.56 -7.93
N ALA A 261 17.66 4.39 -7.25
CA ALA A 261 17.59 4.32 -5.80
C ALA A 261 18.06 2.97 -5.22
N GLY A 262 18.31 1.96 -6.06
CA GLY A 262 18.73 0.62 -5.63
C GLY A 262 17.60 -0.22 -5.03
N VAL A 263 16.34 0.08 -5.36
CA VAL A 263 15.16 -0.62 -4.83
C VAL A 263 14.94 -1.92 -5.62
N ASP A 264 14.82 -3.05 -4.90
CA ASP A 264 14.42 -4.32 -5.49
C ASP A 264 12.91 -4.32 -5.80
N VAL A 265 12.52 -4.54 -7.06
CA VAL A 265 11.12 -4.51 -7.49
C VAL A 265 10.63 -5.93 -7.74
N VAL A 266 9.70 -6.38 -6.90
CA VAL A 266 9.07 -7.70 -7.00
C VAL A 266 7.68 -7.55 -7.63
N ILE A 267 7.48 -8.19 -8.78
CA ILE A 267 6.18 -8.29 -9.44
C ILE A 267 5.47 -9.56 -8.95
N ALA A 268 4.43 -9.38 -8.15
CA ALA A 268 3.56 -10.44 -7.64
C ALA A 268 2.41 -10.73 -8.59
#